data_AF-A0A3Q2YWZ6-F1
#
_entry.id   AF-A0A3Q2YWZ6-F1
#
_cell.length_a   1.000
_cell.length_b   1.000
_cell.length_c   1.000
_cell.angle_alpha   90.00
_cell.angle_beta   90.00
_cell.angle_gamma   90.00
#
_symmetry.space_group_name_H-M   'P 1'
#
loop_
_entity.id
_entity.type
_entity.pdbx_description
1 polymer ?
#
loop_
_entity_poly.entity_id
_entity_poly.type
_entity_poly.pdbx_seq_one_letter_code
_entity_poly.pdbx_strand_id
1 'polypeptide(L)'
;QKNRLNTQLTQEKVNRKPLGMAFVTFQNESITAIILKDFNACKCHGCHCRREPRSSAFSDKLQTHNWTVSYAPDPHNVYWLV
;
A
#
# COMPACT_ATOMS: atom_id res chain seq x y z
N GLN A 1 35.73 18.51 13.67
CA GLN A 1 35.06 18.38 12.36
C GLN A 1 33.74 17.63 12.56
N LYS A 2 32.62 18.25 12.15
CA LYS A 2 31.21 17.76 12.13
C LYS A 2 31.11 16.37 11.46
N ASN A 3 30.23 15.42 11.79
CA ASN A 3 29.10 15.34 12.73
C ASN A 3 28.78 13.85 12.98
N ARG A 4 28.82 13.41 14.24
CA ARG A 4 28.38 12.09 14.74
C ARG A 4 26.85 12.01 14.94
N LEU A 5 26.06 12.76 14.16
CA LEU A 5 24.69 13.18 14.55
C LEU A 5 23.55 12.72 13.62
N ASN A 6 23.77 11.75 12.73
CA ASN A 6 22.74 11.39 11.75
C ASN A 6 22.17 9.97 11.94
N THR A 7 22.62 9.25 12.97
CA THR A 7 22.21 7.86 13.26
C THR A 7 21.43 7.75 14.58
N GLN A 8 20.83 8.85 15.04
CA GLN A 8 20.00 8.90 16.25
C GLN A 8 18.50 9.05 15.91
N LEU A 9 18.13 9.29 14.64
CA LEU A 9 16.75 9.56 14.24
C LEU A 9 15.95 8.32 13.77
N THR A 10 16.51 7.12 13.87
CA THR A 10 15.84 5.88 13.42
C THR A 10 15.13 5.13 14.55
N GLN A 11 15.18 5.64 15.79
CA GLN A 11 14.63 4.96 16.96
C GLN A 11 13.63 5.80 17.75
N GLU A 12 13.28 7.01 17.31
CA GLU A 12 12.19 7.77 17.93
C GLU A 12 10.85 7.10 17.64
N LYS A 13 10.46 6.24 18.58
CA LYS A 13 9.12 5.69 18.80
C LYS A 13 8.43 5.19 17.52
N VAL A 14 8.89 4.05 17.00
CA VAL A 14 8.04 3.22 16.14
C VAL A 14 6.75 2.94 16.90
N ASN A 15 5.66 3.58 16.48
CA ASN A 15 4.34 3.29 16.99
C ASN A 15 4.08 1.80 16.76
N ARG A 16 3.88 1.05 17.85
CA ARG A 16 3.68 -0.41 17.78
C ARG A 16 2.36 -0.77 17.10
N LYS A 17 1.44 0.18 16.96
CA LYS A 17 0.19 -0.01 16.26
C LYS A 17 0.41 0.24 14.75
N PRO A 18 0.25 -0.77 13.89
CA PRO A 18 0.35 -0.57 12.45
C PRO A 18 -0.77 0.37 11.96
N LEU A 19 -0.43 1.25 11.02
CA LEU A 19 -1.36 2.24 10.46
C LEU A 19 -2.43 1.63 9.55
N GLY A 20 -2.30 0.35 9.19
CA GLY A 20 -3.23 -0.34 8.29
C GLY A 20 -3.03 0.00 6.81
N MET A 21 -1.90 0.62 6.45
CA MET A 21 -1.52 0.93 5.07
C MET A 21 -0.01 0.75 4.84
N ALA A 22 0.38 0.57 3.59
CA ALA A 22 1.78 0.48 3.17
C ALA A 22 1.97 1.06 1.77
N PHE A 23 3.16 1.57 1.50
CA PHE A 23 3.62 1.89 0.14
C PHE A 23 4.42 0.72 -0.42
N VAL A 24 4.09 0.29 -1.65
CA VAL A 24 4.75 -0.81 -2.34
C VAL A 24 5.28 -0.30 -3.67
N THR A 25 6.56 -0.52 -3.92
CA THR A 25 7.22 -0.17 -5.18
C THR A 25 7.48 -1.42 -5.99
N PHE A 26 7.19 -1.38 -7.29
CA PHE A 26 7.47 -2.45 -8.23
C PHE A 26 8.59 -2.04 -9.17
N GLN A 27 9.32 -3.02 -9.72
CA GLN A 27 10.41 -2.75 -10.66
C GLN A 27 9.91 -2.10 -11.96
N ASN A 28 8.70 -2.46 -12.39
CA ASN A 28 8.13 -2.03 -13.66
C ASN A 28 6.74 -1.43 -13.46
N GLU A 29 6.43 -0.39 -14.24
CA GLU A 29 5.11 0.24 -14.28
C GLU A 29 4.01 -0.74 -14.74
N SER A 30 4.34 -1.64 -15.68
CA SER A 30 3.41 -2.65 -16.19
C SER A 30 2.86 -3.57 -15.10
N ILE A 31 3.71 -3.98 -14.13
CA ILE A 31 3.28 -4.80 -12.99
C ILE A 31 2.31 -4.00 -12.11
N THR A 32 2.63 -2.73 -11.85
CA THR A 32 1.77 -1.83 -11.08
C THR A 32 0.40 -1.67 -11.74
N ALA A 33 0.36 -1.46 -13.05
CA ALA A 33 -0.87 -1.33 -13.81
C ALA A 33 -1.72 -2.62 -13.79
N ILE A 34 -1.08 -3.80 -13.89
CA ILE A 34 -1.76 -5.10 -13.79
C ILE A 34 -2.41 -5.26 -12.41
N ILE A 35 -1.65 -4.99 -11.33
CA ILE A 35 -2.16 -5.11 -9.96
C ILE A 35 -3.31 -4.12 -9.73
N LEU A 36 -3.15 -2.87 -10.14
CA LEU A 36 -4.18 -1.86 -9.99
C LEU A 36 -5.46 -2.24 -10.75
N LYS A 37 -5.32 -2.77 -11.97
CA LYS A 37 -6.45 -3.23 -12.79
C LYS A 37 -7.15 -4.41 -12.14
N ASP A 38 -6.41 -5.36 -11.58
CA ASP A 38 -6.96 -6.56 -10.94
C ASP A 38 -7.73 -6.19 -9.65
N PHE A 39 -7.15 -5.35 -8.79
CA PHE A 39 -7.82 -4.90 -7.56
C PHE A 39 -9.00 -3.95 -7.80
N ASN A 40 -9.08 -3.33 -8.98
CA ASN A 40 -10.22 -2.52 -9.40
C ASN A 40 -11.12 -3.23 -10.43
N ALA A 41 -10.86 -4.51 -10.74
CA ALA A 41 -11.65 -5.25 -11.70
C ALA A 41 -13.07 -5.45 -11.15
N CYS A 42 -14.04 -4.82 -11.82
CA CYS A 42 -15.47 -4.90 -11.50
C CYS A 42 -15.91 -4.10 -10.26
N LYS A 43 -15.97 -2.77 -10.42
CA LYS A 43 -16.86 -1.86 -9.65
C LYS A 43 -18.03 -1.42 -10.53
N CYS A 44 -18.76 -2.37 -11.11
CA CYS A 44 -19.89 -2.06 -11.99
C CYS A 44 -20.97 -1.30 -11.20
N HIS A 45 -21.36 -0.12 -11.70
CA HIS A 45 -22.42 0.74 -11.14
C HIS A 45 -23.74 -0.04 -10.95
N GLY A 46 -23.93 -0.65 -9.77
CA GLY A 46 -25.13 -1.40 -9.41
C GLY A 46 -25.08 -2.93 -9.56
N CYS A 47 -24.01 -3.53 -10.12
CA CYS A 47 -23.83 -4.99 -10.04
C CYS A 47 -22.98 -5.34 -8.81
N HIS A 48 -23.45 -6.28 -7.98
CA HIS A 48 -22.67 -6.96 -6.94
C HIS A 48 -21.64 -7.96 -7.51
N CYS A 49 -21.19 -7.73 -8.74
CA CYS A 49 -20.15 -8.48 -9.41
C CYS A 49 -18.80 -8.16 -8.75
N ARG A 50 -18.56 -8.51 -7.48
CA ARG A 50 -17.21 -8.44 -6.90
C ARG A 50 -16.39 -9.56 -7.52
N ARG A 51 -15.63 -9.22 -8.57
CA ARG A 51 -14.55 -10.11 -8.99
C ARG A 51 -13.43 -9.92 -7.99
N GLU A 52 -13.16 -10.94 -7.19
CA GLU A 52 -12.03 -10.89 -6.27
C GLU A 52 -10.72 -10.78 -7.06
N PRO A 53 -9.74 -10.00 -6.55
CA PRO A 53 -8.40 -9.98 -7.12
C PRO A 53 -7.83 -11.40 -7.16
N ARG A 54 -6.86 -11.66 -8.05
CA ARG A 54 -6.21 -12.96 -8.17
C ARG A 54 -5.69 -13.42 -6.80
N SER A 55 -6.21 -14.55 -6.33
CA SER A 55 -5.84 -15.11 -5.04
C SER A 55 -4.49 -15.81 -5.07
N SER A 56 -3.84 -15.83 -3.91
CA SER A 56 -2.60 -16.52 -3.61
C SER A 56 -2.78 -17.36 -2.35
N ALA A 57 -1.80 -18.21 -2.00
CA ALA A 57 -1.81 -18.99 -0.77
C ALA A 57 -1.93 -18.15 0.52
N PHE A 58 -1.73 -16.83 0.44
CA PHE A 58 -1.81 -15.90 1.57
C PHE A 58 -3.06 -15.00 1.53
N SER A 59 -3.87 -15.04 0.48
CA SER A 59 -4.96 -14.08 0.27
C SER A 59 -6.01 -14.11 1.38
N ASP A 60 -6.36 -15.30 1.90
CA ASP A 60 -7.31 -15.43 3.01
C ASP A 60 -6.73 -14.89 4.32
N LYS A 61 -5.46 -15.22 4.61
CA LYS A 61 -4.75 -14.75 5.80
C LYS A 61 -4.59 -13.24 5.82
N LEU A 62 -4.38 -12.64 4.64
CA LEU A 62 -4.18 -11.20 4.47
C LEU A 62 -5.49 -10.44 4.20
N GLN A 63 -6.60 -11.16 3.98
CA GLN A 63 -7.90 -10.61 3.60
C GLN A 63 -7.80 -9.59 2.45
N THR A 64 -7.10 -9.98 1.37
CA THR A 64 -6.79 -9.06 0.25
C THR A 64 -8.03 -8.48 -0.43
N HIS A 65 -9.20 -9.13 -0.31
CA HIS A 65 -10.49 -8.65 -0.79
C HIS A 65 -10.99 -7.38 -0.07
N ASN A 66 -10.41 -7.03 1.09
CA ASN A 66 -10.74 -5.81 1.85
C ASN A 66 -9.76 -4.66 1.57
N TRP A 67 -8.76 -4.85 0.71
CA TRP A 67 -7.75 -3.83 0.45
C TRP A 67 -8.25 -2.82 -0.57
N THR A 68 -7.89 -1.56 -0.37
CA THR A 68 -8.03 -0.51 -1.38
C THR A 68 -6.66 -0.22 -1.97
N VAL A 69 -6.54 -0.33 -3.29
CA VAL A 69 -5.27 -0.15 -4.01
C VAL A 69 -5.39 1.03 -4.97
N SER A 70 -4.45 1.97 -4.85
CA SER A 70 -4.31 3.15 -5.71
C SER A 70 -2.83 3.49 -5.89
N TYR A 71 -2.53 4.35 -6.86
CA TYR A 71 -1.19 4.95 -6.93
C TYR A 71 -0.89 5.75 -5.67
N ALA A 72 0.37 5.67 -5.23
CA ALA A 72 0.87 6.54 -4.18
C ALA A 72 0.87 8.00 -4.69
N PRO A 73 0.47 8.97 -3.85
CA PRO A 73 0.65 10.37 -4.20
C PRO A 73 2.15 10.71 -4.26
N ASP A 74 2.47 11.88 -4.81
CA ASP A 74 3.83 12.43 -4.72
C ASP A 74 4.29 12.46 -3.25
N PRO A 75 5.56 12.13 -2.94
CA PRO A 75 6.05 12.16 -1.57
C PRO A 75 5.83 13.49 -0.83
N HIS A 76 5.82 14.62 -1.54
CA HIS A 76 5.55 15.94 -0.97
C HIS A 76 4.07 16.17 -0.64
N ASN A 77 3.18 15.34 -1.18
CA ASN A 77 1.73 15.38 -0.98
C ASN A 77 1.24 14.34 0.04
N VAL A 78 2.15 13.64 0.73
CA VAL A 78 1.80 12.73 1.84
C VAL A 78 1.81 13.51 3.16
N TYR A 79 0.62 13.74 3.72
CA TYR A 79 0.48 14.36 5.04
C TYR A 79 0.42 13.29 6.13
N TRP A 80 1.48 13.18 6.92
CA TRP A 80 1.52 12.32 8.10
C TRP A 80 0.89 13.07 9.28
N LEU A 81 -0.31 12.66 9.70
CA LEU A 81 -0.87 13.12 10.97
C LEU A 81 -0.01 12.52 12.08
N VAL A 82 0.86 13.35 12.66
CA VAL A 82 1.66 13.04 13.85
C VAL A 82 0.81 13.08 15.11
#